data_AF-A0A2W6UPQ1-F1
#
_entry.id   AF-A0A2W6UPQ1-F1
#
_cell.length_a   1.000
_cell.length_b   1.000
_cell.length_c   1.000
_cell.angle_alpha   90.00
_cell.angle_beta   90.00
_cell.angle_gamma   90.00
#
_symmetry.space_group_name_H-M   'P 1'
#
loop_
_entity.id
_entity.type
_entity.pdbx_description
1 polymer ?
#
loop_
_entity_poly.entity_id
_entity_poly.type
_entity_poly.pdbx_seq_one_letter_code
_entity_poly.pdbx_strand_id
1 'polypeptide(L)'
;MPCRNEREDVMRATLDRLLGQTHRDLEVIVSVGHDDPATVAIAHKLASEHPDQVRVAIDYSPVKNKPLQLNSALRVAHGDIVGVFDAESIAAPDLLRNIDN
;
A
#
# COMPACT_ATOMS: atom_id res chain seq x y z
N MET A 1 -1.42 1.96 0.66
CA MET A 1 -0.16 2.48 1.24
C MET A 1 0.56 3.34 0.20
N PRO A 2 0.46 4.67 0.24
CA PRO A 2 1.20 5.55 -0.67
C PRO A 2 2.68 5.62 -0.26
N CYS A 3 3.59 5.47 -1.22
CA CYS A 3 5.03 5.49 -1.01
C CYS A 3 5.69 6.45 -2.00
N ARG A 4 6.68 7.21 -1.51
CA ARG A 4 7.52 8.08 -2.34
C ARG A 4 8.86 8.36 -1.65
N ASN A 5 9.94 8.24 -2.40
CA ASN A 5 11.32 8.33 -1.92
C ASN A 5 11.53 7.45 -0.68
N GLU A 6 10.95 6.26 -0.71
CA GLU A 6 10.83 5.40 0.47
C GLU A 6 11.84 4.25 0.43
N ARG A 7 12.30 3.83 1.61
CA ARG A 7 13.27 2.75 1.76
C ARG A 7 12.56 1.41 1.98
N GLU A 8 13.19 0.32 1.54
CA GLU A 8 12.60 -1.02 1.64
C GLU A 8 12.29 -1.42 3.09
N ASP A 9 13.16 -1.09 4.05
CA ASP A 9 12.97 -1.40 5.47
C ASP A 9 11.69 -0.77 6.03
N VAL A 10 11.37 0.46 5.61
CA VAL A 10 10.18 1.19 6.04
C VAL A 10 8.92 0.58 5.42
N MET A 11 8.90 0.42 4.09
CA MET A 11 7.76 -0.18 3.37
C MET A 11 7.45 -1.59 3.87
N ARG A 12 8.49 -2.41 4.07
CA ARG A 12 8.35 -3.78 4.58
C ARG A 12 7.82 -3.79 6.00
N ALA A 13 8.33 -2.93 6.88
CA ALA A 13 7.85 -2.87 8.27
C ALA A 13 6.35 -2.56 8.34
N THR A 14 5.85 -1.61 7.56
CA THR A 14 4.41 -1.31 7.53
C THR A 14 3.62 -2.42 6.85
N LEU A 15 4.11 -2.96 5.73
CA LEU A 15 3.45 -4.06 5.02
C LEU A 15 3.28 -5.30 5.91
N ASP A 16 4.33 -5.70 6.64
CA ASP A 16 4.31 -6.85 7.56
C ASP A 16 3.24 -6.66 8.65
N ARG A 17 3.02 -5.43 9.12
CA ARG A 17 1.96 -5.13 10.10
C ARG A 17 0.56 -5.17 9.52
N LEU A 18 0.40 -4.80 8.25
CA LEU A 18 -0.88 -4.90 7.55
C LEU A 18 -1.22 -6.36 7.21
N LEU A 19 -0.26 -7.14 6.72
CA LEU A 19 -0.43 -8.58 6.46
C LEU A 19 -0.58 -9.39 7.75
N GLY A 20 -0.02 -8.89 8.85
CA GLY A 20 -0.15 -9.45 10.20
C GLY A 20 -1.48 -9.15 10.90
N GLN A 21 -2.41 -8.44 10.26
CA GLN A 21 -3.71 -8.15 10.86
C GLN A 21 -4.52 -9.42 11.14
N THR A 22 -5.34 -9.37 12.18
CA THR A 22 -6.25 -10.45 12.57
C THR A 22 -7.50 -10.54 11.68
N HIS A 23 -7.84 -9.46 10.98
CA HIS A 23 -8.74 -9.49 9.83
C HIS A 23 -7.98 -10.13 8.66
N ARG A 24 -8.52 -11.17 8.02
CA ARG A 24 -7.79 -11.95 6.99
C ARG A 24 -8.22 -11.63 5.56
N ASP A 25 -9.40 -11.07 5.39
CA ASP A 25 -9.90 -10.67 4.08
C ASP A 25 -9.45 -9.23 3.80
N LEU A 26 -8.20 -9.08 3.35
CA LEU A 26 -7.61 -7.78 3.05
C LEU A 26 -6.74 -7.87 1.81
N GLU A 27 -6.65 -6.74 1.10
CA GLU A 27 -5.60 -6.48 0.11
C GLU A 27 -4.82 -5.24 0.52
N VAL A 28 -3.52 -5.22 0.20
CA VAL A 28 -2.68 -4.04 0.35
C VAL A 28 -2.27 -3.55 -1.03
N ILE A 29 -2.74 -2.36 -1.40
CA ILE A 29 -2.27 -1.67 -2.61
C ILE A 29 -1.13 -0.73 -2.23
N VAL A 30 0.07 -1.04 -2.71
CA VAL A 30 1.24 -0.16 -2.65
C VAL A 30 1.13 0.83 -3.80
N SER A 31 0.92 2.11 -3.48
CA SER A 31 0.75 3.16 -4.47
C SER A 31 2.03 3.96 -4.62
N VAL A 32 2.56 4.04 -5.85
CA VAL A 32 3.87 4.65 -6.16
C VAL A 32 3.75 5.58 -7.36
N GLY A 33 4.69 6.52 -7.51
CA GLY A 33 4.79 7.38 -8.70
C GLY A 33 5.77 6.81 -9.72
N HIS A 34 5.44 6.88 -11.01
CA HIS A 34 6.36 6.41 -12.07
C HIS A 34 7.71 7.16 -12.12
N ASP A 35 7.78 8.34 -11.51
CA ASP A 35 8.96 9.20 -11.43
C ASP A 35 9.96 8.77 -10.35
N ASP A 36 9.64 7.72 -9.60
CA ASP A 36 10.47 7.17 -8.53
C ASP A 36 10.74 5.67 -8.78
N PRO A 37 11.65 5.35 -9.73
CA PRO A 37 11.91 3.97 -10.12
C PRO A 37 12.48 3.11 -8.98
N ALA A 38 13.15 3.71 -8.00
CA ALA A 38 13.68 2.99 -6.85
C ALA A 38 12.54 2.47 -5.95
N THR A 39 11.59 3.33 -5.58
CA THR A 39 10.43 2.92 -4.78
C THR A 39 9.51 1.98 -5.57
N VAL A 40 9.36 2.18 -6.89
CA VAL A 40 8.61 1.26 -7.77
C VAL A 40 9.22 -0.15 -7.76
N ALA A 41 10.55 -0.27 -7.85
CA ALA A 41 11.22 -1.57 -7.81
C ALA A 41 11.00 -2.28 -6.47
N ILE A 42 11.06 -1.55 -5.36
CA ILE A 42 10.75 -2.09 -4.02
C ILE A 42 9.29 -2.55 -3.95
N ALA A 43 8.35 -1.74 -4.43
CA ALA A 43 6.93 -2.11 -4.44
C ALA A 43 6.67 -3.40 -5.22
N HIS A 44 7.27 -3.57 -6.40
CA HIS A 44 7.15 -4.79 -7.18
C HIS A 44 7.80 -6.00 -6.50
N LYS A 45 8.95 -5.81 -5.86
CA LYS A 45 9.61 -6.87 -5.07
C LYS A 45 8.68 -7.35 -3.95
N LEU A 46 8.18 -6.45 -3.12
CA LEU A 46 7.27 -6.78 -2.01
C LEU A 46 5.97 -7.44 -2.51
N ALA A 47 5.41 -6.96 -3.62
CA ALA A 47 4.22 -7.58 -4.22
C ALA A 47 4.49 -9.01 -4.71
N SER A 48 5.69 -9.28 -5.27
CA SER A 48 6.06 -10.63 -5.72
C SER A 48 6.23 -11.63 -4.58
N GLU A 49 6.53 -11.16 -3.36
CA GLU A 49 6.62 -11.98 -2.16
C GLU A 49 5.22 -12.35 -1.60
N HIS A 50 4.19 -11.59 -1.95
CA HIS A 50 2.81 -11.75 -1.46
C HIS A 50 1.76 -11.56 -2.58
N PRO A 51 1.81 -12.33 -3.67
CA PRO A 51 1.06 -12.05 -4.90
C PRO A 51 -0.47 -12.10 -4.72
N ASP A 52 -0.96 -12.84 -3.73
CA ASP A 52 -2.40 -12.98 -3.46
C ASP A 52 -2.98 -11.85 -2.60
N GLN A 53 -2.13 -11.06 -1.93
CA GLN A 53 -2.55 -10.03 -0.97
C GLN A 53 -2.03 -8.63 -1.30
N VAL A 54 -0.98 -8.51 -2.12
CA VAL A 54 -0.28 -7.25 -2.36
C VAL A 54 -0.24 -6.92 -3.84
N ARG A 55 -0.67 -5.70 -4.17
CA ARG A 55 -0.72 -5.18 -5.54
C ARG A 55 -0.01 -3.84 -5.63
N VAL A 56 0.48 -3.50 -6.82
CA VAL A 56 1.14 -2.22 -7.09
C VAL A 56 0.25 -1.36 -7.99
N ALA A 57 0.00 -0.14 -7.56
CA ALA A 57 -0.62 0.89 -8.40
C ALA A 57 0.43 1.96 -8.72
N ILE A 58 0.68 2.22 -10.01
CA ILE A 58 1.63 3.24 -10.45
C ILE A 58 0.86 4.44 -10.96
N ASP A 59 1.09 5.60 -10.35
CA ASP A 59 0.55 6.87 -10.81
C ASP A 59 1.40 7.50 -11.92
N TYR A 60 0.72 7.73 -13.05
CA TYR A 60 1.30 8.33 -14.25
C TYR A 60 1.02 9.83 -14.38
N SER A 61 0.45 10.46 -13.35
CA SER A 61 0.14 11.89 -13.39
C SER A 61 1.43 12.72 -13.57
N PRO A 62 1.41 13.76 -14.44
CA PRO A 62 2.58 14.61 -14.66
C PRO A 62 2.88 15.49 -13.45
N VAL A 63 1.84 15.97 -12.76
CA VAL A 63 1.95 16.70 -11.49
C VAL A 63 1.85 15.69 -10.35
N LYS A 64 2.81 15.74 -9.43
CA LYS A 64 2.94 14.74 -8.36
C LYS A 64 2.33 15.23 -7.08
N ASN A 65 1.31 14.52 -6.60
CA ASN A 65 0.75 14.73 -5.27
C ASN A 65 0.12 13.44 -4.73
N LYS A 66 0.01 13.37 -3.41
CA LYS A 66 -0.55 12.21 -2.69
C LYS A 66 -2.00 11.90 -3.12
N PRO A 67 -2.91 12.88 -3.27
CA PRO A 67 -4.26 12.60 -3.75
C PRO A 67 -4.34 11.92 -5.12
N LEU A 68 -3.57 12.39 -6.12
CA LEU A 68 -3.54 11.77 -7.46
C LEU A 68 -2.99 10.34 -7.41
N GLN A 69 -1.94 10.14 -6.61
CA GLN A 69 -1.37 8.81 -6.39
C GLN A 69 -2.40 7.85 -5.76
N LEU A 70 -3.15 8.30 -4.76
CA LEU A 70 -4.21 7.51 -4.13
C LEU A 70 -5.39 7.26 -5.09
N ASN A 71 -5.77 8.23 -5.92
CA ASN A 71 -6.81 8.04 -6.94
C ASN A 71 -6.44 6.94 -7.96
N SER A 72 -5.16 6.84 -8.31
CA SER A 72 -4.67 5.76 -9.17
C SER A 72 -4.78 4.38 -8.48
N ALA A 73 -4.54 4.30 -7.17
CA ALA A 73 -4.76 3.08 -6.39
C ALA A 73 -6.24 2.71 -6.25
N LEU A 74 -7.13 3.69 -6.04
CA LEU A 74 -8.57 3.45 -5.92
C LEU A 74 -9.18 2.77 -7.15
N ARG A 75 -8.64 3.00 -8.35
CA ARG A 75 -9.12 2.36 -9.59
C ARG A 75 -8.90 0.85 -9.64
N VAL A 76 -8.00 0.32 -8.82
CA VAL A 76 -7.68 -1.12 -8.78
C VAL A 76 -8.08 -1.76 -7.45
N ALA A 77 -8.62 -0.99 -6.51
CA ALA A 77 -9.15 -1.49 -5.26
C ALA A 77 -10.44 -2.27 -5.49
N HIS A 78 -10.57 -3.41 -4.82
CA HIS A 78 -11.69 -4.35 -4.94
C HIS A 78 -12.49 -4.49 -3.63
N GLY A 79 -11.96 -4.07 -2.49
CA GLY A 79 -12.67 -4.15 -1.21
C GLY A 79 -13.78 -3.10 -1.04
N ASP A 80 -14.75 -3.40 -0.17
CA ASP A 80 -15.88 -2.51 0.15
C ASP A 80 -15.46 -1.29 0.99
N ILE A 81 -14.39 -1.43 1.76
CA ILE A 81 -13.82 -0.39 2.63
C ILE A 81 -12.38 -0.13 2.21
N VAL A 82 -12.02 1.15 2.00
CA VAL A 82 -10.65 1.55 1.68
C VAL A 82 -10.05 2.35 2.85
N GLY A 83 -9.02 1.79 3.47
CA GLY A 83 -8.17 2.48 4.45
C GLY A 83 -6.89 3.01 3.82
N VAL A 84 -6.44 4.19 4.25
CA VAL A 84 -5.15 4.77 3.85
C VAL A 84 -4.18 4.68 5.01
N PHE A 85 -3.08 3.95 4.81
CA PHE A 85 -1.96 3.84 5.75
C PHE A 85 -0.71 4.44 5.13
N ASP A 86 -0.06 5.37 5.84
CA ASP A 86 1.22 5.93 5.40
C ASP A 86 2.33 4.88 5.50
N ALA A 87 3.33 4.97 4.63
CA ALA A 87 4.39 3.97 4.48
C ALA A 87 5.23 3.74 5.74
N GLU A 88 5.18 4.67 6.70
CA GLU A 88 5.89 4.64 7.99
C GLU A 88 4.96 4.36 9.18
N SER A 89 3.70 3.97 8.92
CA SER A 89 2.70 3.70 9.96
C SER A 89 2.88 2.34 10.61
N ILE A 90 2.63 2.27 11.92
CA ILE A 90 2.54 1.01 12.67
C ILE A 90 1.08 0.80 13.09
N ALA A 91 0.45 -0.25 12.54
CA ALA A 91 -0.91 -0.64 12.91
C ALA A 91 -0.90 -1.65 14.08
N ALA A 92 -1.86 -1.49 15.01
CA ALA A 92 -2.14 -2.52 16.01
C ALA A 92 -2.72 -3.78 15.33
N PRO A 93 -2.45 -5.01 15.81
CA PRO A 93 -2.85 -6.25 15.11
C PRO A 93 -4.37 -6.44 14.91
N ASP A 94 -5.19 -5.80 15.74
CA ASP A 94 -6.64 -5.87 15.78
C ASP A 94 -7.32 -4.63 15.19
N LEU A 95 -6.56 -3.70 14.62
CA LEU A 95 -7.08 -2.43 14.09
C LEU A 95 -8.19 -2.66 13.07
N LEU A 96 -7.96 -3.50 12.06
CA LEU A 96 -8.91 -3.65 10.95
C LEU A 96 -10.27 -4.23 11.39
N ARG A 97 -10.28 -5.18 12.34
CA ARG A 97 -11.53 -5.75 12.90
C ARG A 97 -12.39 -4.74 13.65
N ASN A 98 -11.84 -3.59 14.01
CA ASN A 98 -12.59 -2.54 14.70
C ASN A 98 -13.21 -1.52 13.73
N ILE A 99 -12.97 -1.65 12.42
CA ILE A 99 -13.43 -0.71 11.39
C ILE A 99 -14.70 -1.19 10.68
N ASP A 100 -14.84 -2.50 10.49
CA ASP A 100 -15.86 -3.12 9.65
C ASP A 100 -16.92 -3.93 10.42
N ASN A 101 -17.10 -3.61 11.72
CA ASN A 101 -18.15 -4.17 12.56
C ASN A 101 -19.56 -3.67 12.22
#